data_AF-A0AAT9LAV4-F1
#
_entry.id   AF-A0AAT9LAV4-F1
#
_cell.length_a   1.000
_cell.length_b   1.000
_cell.length_c   1.000
_cell.angle_alpha   90.00
_cell.angle_beta   90.00
_cell.angle_gamma   90.00
#
_symmetry.space_group_name_H-M   'P 1'
#
loop_
_entity.id
_entity.type
_entity.pdbx_description
1 polymer ?
#
loop_
_entity_poly.entity_id
_entity_poly.type
_entity_poly.pdbx_seq_one_letter_code
_entity_poly.pdbx_strand_id
1 'polypeptide(L)'
;MLVGLPTVERVLTVSEVAERLSVHPKTVYNMLERGELRGVKVGRVWRVPSEELEVFLRGGRAACEERPLLREYTRREIRRFLAADKVDEETMRKVEQLLCQ
;
A
#
# COMPACT_ATOMS: atom_id res chain seq x y z
N MET A 1 9.24 18.02 -17.39
CA MET A 1 10.39 17.10 -17.30
C MET A 1 9.87 15.75 -16.83
N LEU A 2 10.25 14.68 -17.54
CA LEU A 2 9.73 13.31 -17.45
C LEU A 2 9.61 12.76 -16.02
N VAL A 3 8.42 12.27 -15.64
CA VAL A 3 8.27 11.28 -14.56
C VAL A 3 8.36 9.89 -15.17
N GLY A 4 9.29 9.10 -14.63
CA GLY A 4 9.79 7.85 -15.16
C GLY A 4 8.73 6.76 -15.34
N LEU A 5 9.02 5.92 -16.32
CA LEU A 5 8.26 4.77 -16.81
C LEU A 5 7.93 3.76 -15.68
N PRO A 6 6.81 3.00 -15.79
CA PRO A 6 6.59 1.83 -14.94
C PRO A 6 7.70 0.81 -15.25
N THR A 7 8.66 0.68 -14.34
CA THR A 7 9.78 -0.23 -14.51
C THR A 7 9.29 -1.66 -14.24
N VAL A 8 9.42 -2.53 -15.26
CA VAL A 8 9.45 -4.00 -15.18
C VAL A 8 9.60 -4.51 -13.75
N GLU A 9 8.67 -5.36 -13.30
CA GLU A 9 8.63 -6.04 -12.00
C GLU A 9 10.00 -6.67 -11.64
N ARG A 10 10.90 -5.86 -11.07
CA ARG A 10 12.24 -6.30 -10.71
C ARG A 10 12.19 -6.87 -9.30
N VAL A 11 12.56 -8.13 -9.16
CA VAL A 11 12.80 -8.76 -7.86
C VAL A 11 14.23 -8.44 -7.41
N LEU A 12 14.34 -7.88 -6.22
CA LEU A 12 15.58 -7.49 -5.57
C LEU A 12 16.06 -8.61 -4.65
N THR A 13 17.38 -8.74 -4.53
CA THR A 13 18.03 -9.53 -3.47
C THR A 13 18.05 -8.75 -2.15
N VAL A 14 18.30 -9.47 -1.06
CA VAL A 14 18.51 -8.87 0.27
C VAL A 14 19.66 -7.86 0.25
N SER A 15 20.74 -8.14 -0.50
CA SER A 15 21.89 -7.23 -0.62
C SER A 15 21.50 -5.92 -1.29
N GLU A 16 20.77 -5.97 -2.41
CA GLU A 16 20.31 -4.77 -3.12
C GLU A 16 19.33 -3.94 -2.27
N VAL A 17 18.47 -4.60 -1.51
CA VAL A 17 17.57 -3.94 -0.56
C VAL A 17 18.38 -3.25 0.56
N ALA A 18 19.40 -3.94 1.09
CA ALA A 18 20.26 -3.41 2.14
C ALA A 18 21.01 -2.15 1.68
N GLU A 19 21.53 -2.15 0.46
CA GLU A 19 22.17 -0.98 -0.15
C GLU A 19 21.19 0.19 -0.31
N ARG A 20 19.97 -0.08 -0.80
CA ARG A 20 18.95 0.96 -0.99
C ARG A 20 18.46 1.59 0.31
N LEU A 21 18.36 0.79 1.37
CA LEU A 21 17.97 1.25 2.70
C LEU A 21 19.16 1.78 3.53
N SER A 22 20.40 1.63 3.04
CA SER A 22 21.62 1.88 3.83
C SER A 22 21.63 1.16 5.18
N VAL A 23 21.20 -0.10 5.21
CA VAL A 23 21.18 -0.93 6.43
C VAL A 23 22.01 -2.19 6.26
N HIS A 24 22.34 -2.86 7.37
CA HIS A 24 23.02 -4.14 7.31
C HIS A 24 22.09 -5.24 6.74
N PRO A 25 22.58 -6.19 5.90
CA PRO A 25 21.75 -7.27 5.35
C PRO A 25 21.01 -8.08 6.41
N LYS A 26 21.63 -8.26 7.60
CA LYS A 26 21.00 -8.89 8.77
C LYS A 26 19.71 -8.18 9.16
N THR A 27 19.68 -6.85 9.16
CA THR A 27 18.47 -6.07 9.46
C THR A 27 17.37 -6.35 8.44
N VAL A 28 17.71 -6.46 7.15
CA VAL A 28 16.75 -6.81 6.10
C VAL A 28 16.20 -8.23 6.30
N TYR A 29 17.04 -9.21 6.65
CA TYR A 29 16.55 -10.55 7.02
C TYR A 29 15.57 -10.48 8.21
N ASN A 30 15.89 -9.72 9.24
CA ASN A 30 15.02 -9.56 10.41
C ASN A 30 13.69 -8.89 10.03
N MET A 31 13.71 -7.88 9.17
CA MET A 31 12.51 -7.22 8.65
C MET A 31 11.63 -8.18 7.83
N LEU A 32 12.24 -9.04 7.01
CA LEU A 32 11.54 -10.07 6.23
C LEU A 32 10.93 -11.15 7.13
N GLU A 33 11.65 -11.59 8.17
CA GLU A 33 11.17 -12.57 9.15
C GLU A 33 10.04 -12.00 10.02
N ARG A 34 10.13 -10.71 10.39
CA ARG A 34 9.10 -10.00 11.16
C ARG A 34 7.88 -9.59 10.32
N GLY A 35 7.98 -9.69 8.99
CA GLY A 35 6.94 -9.26 8.06
C GLY A 35 6.83 -7.73 7.88
N GLU A 36 7.80 -6.96 8.39
CA GLU A 36 7.88 -5.51 8.19
C GLU A 36 8.27 -5.16 6.75
N LEU A 37 8.95 -6.07 6.06
CA LEU A 37 9.23 -5.96 4.63
C LEU A 37 8.67 -7.20 3.96
N ARG A 38 7.89 -7.01 2.89
CA ARG A 38 7.30 -8.12 2.15
C ARG A 38 8.31 -8.67 1.14
N GLY A 39 8.48 -9.98 1.18
CA GLY A 39 9.32 -10.70 0.23
C GLY A 39 8.85 -12.14 0.07
N VAL A 40 9.21 -12.74 -1.06
CA VAL A 40 8.95 -14.14 -1.36
C VAL A 40 10.20 -14.93 -1.04
N LYS A 41 10.05 -15.96 -0.20
CA LYS A 41 11.12 -16.92 0.07
C LYS A 41 11.13 -17.98 -1.03
N VAL A 42 12.16 -17.95 -1.87
CA VAL A 42 12.37 -18.93 -2.94
C VAL A 42 13.47 -19.88 -2.49
N GLY A 43 13.08 -21.03 -1.94
CA GLY A 43 14.02 -22.00 -1.36
C GLY A 43 14.75 -21.43 -0.13
N ARG A 44 16.06 -21.19 -0.26
CA ARG A 44 16.91 -20.62 0.80
C ARG A 44 17.18 -19.12 0.65
N VAL A 45 16.70 -18.49 -0.42
CA VAL A 45 16.94 -17.08 -0.71
C VAL A 45 15.65 -16.27 -0.63
N TRP A 46 15.79 -15.02 -0.19
CA TRP A 46 14.69 -14.06 -0.19
C TRP A 46 14.73 -13.20 -1.45
N ARG A 47 13.54 -12.95 -2.01
CA ARG A 47 13.31 -12.06 -3.14
C ARG A 47 12.30 -11.00 -2.75
N VAL A 48 12.66 -9.74 -2.90
CA VAL A 48 11.80 -8.60 -2.53
C VAL A 48 11.35 -7.91 -3.81
N PRO A 49 10.05 -7.84 -4.11
CA PRO A 49 9.58 -7.06 -5.25
C PRO A 49 9.98 -5.59 -5.06
N SER A 50 10.47 -4.93 -6.11
CA SER A 50 10.87 -3.52 -6.03
C SER A 50 9.72 -2.62 -5.56
N GLU A 51 8.49 -2.94 -5.97
CA GLU A 51 7.28 -2.22 -5.56
C GLU A 51 7.07 -2.25 -4.05
N GLU A 52 7.29 -3.40 -3.40
CA GLU A 52 7.11 -3.54 -1.95
C GLU A 52 8.16 -2.74 -1.18
N LEU A 53 9.38 -2.65 -1.71
CA LEU A 53 10.42 -1.78 -1.14
C LEU A 53 10.05 -0.29 -1.28
N GLU A 54 9.48 0.11 -2.41
CA GLU A 54 9.00 1.47 -2.60
C GLU A 54 7.84 1.82 -1.67
N VAL A 55 6.90 0.89 -1.45
CA VAL A 55 5.80 1.05 -0.49
C VAL A 55 6.35 1.24 0.93
N PHE A 56 7.32 0.42 1.31
CA PHE A 56 8.01 0.53 2.60
C PHE A 56 8.68 1.91 2.78
N LEU A 57 9.38 2.40 1.75
CA LEU A 57 10.05 3.71 1.76
C LEU A 57 9.07 4.90 1.83
N ARG A 58 7.88 4.79 1.24
CA ARG A 58 6.85 5.85 1.28
C ARG A 58 6.17 5.99 2.66
N GLY A 59 6.59 5.21 3.65
CA GLY A 59 5.99 5.22 4.99
C GLY A 59 4.63 4.49 5.03
N GLY A 60 4.29 3.76 3.97
CA GLY A 60 3.19 2.80 4.00
C GLY A 60 3.57 1.74 5.01
N ARG A 61 2.84 1.65 6.11
CA ARG A 61 2.94 0.52 7.02
C ARG A 61 2.83 -0.74 6.17
N ALA A 62 3.93 -1.46 5.99
CA ALA A 62 3.88 -2.89 5.73
C ALA A 62 3.46 -3.58 7.05
N ALA A 63 2.29 -3.17 7.55
CA ALA A 63 1.53 -4.02 8.43
C ALA A 63 1.09 -5.23 7.59
N CYS A 64 0.75 -6.30 8.28
CA CYS A 64 -0.19 -7.29 7.81
C CYS A 64 -1.44 -6.60 7.25
N GLU A 65 -1.37 -6.13 6.03
CA GLU A 65 -2.50 -5.85 5.20
C GLU A 65 -2.56 -7.10 4.33
N GLU A 66 -3.27 -8.11 4.81
CA GLU A 66 -4.39 -8.60 4.03
C GLU A 66 -4.78 -7.46 3.10
N ARG A 67 -4.26 -7.46 1.85
CA ARG A 67 -4.81 -6.59 0.81
C ARG A 67 -6.28 -6.86 1.02
N PRO A 68 -7.11 -5.90 1.48
CA PRO A 68 -8.52 -6.13 1.39
C PRO A 68 -8.63 -6.40 -0.09
N LEU A 69 -8.91 -7.66 -0.47
CA LEU A 69 -9.36 -7.96 -1.82
C LEU A 69 -10.46 -6.94 -1.94
N LEU A 70 -10.21 -5.86 -2.69
CA LEU A 70 -11.04 -4.68 -2.65
C LEU A 70 -12.39 -5.25 -3.04
N ARG A 71 -13.25 -5.48 -2.05
CA ARG A 71 -14.43 -6.32 -2.28
C ARG A 71 -15.16 -5.52 -3.32
N GLU A 72 -15.35 -6.10 -4.50
CA GLU A 72 -16.02 -5.41 -5.57
C GLU A 72 -17.47 -5.20 -5.11
N TYR A 73 -17.71 -4.08 -4.44
CA TYR A 73 -19.02 -3.72 -3.94
C TYR A 73 -19.80 -3.13 -5.09
N THR A 74 -21.01 -3.61 -5.28
CA THR A 74 -21.91 -2.99 -6.25
C THR A 74 -22.24 -1.57 -5.79
N ARG A 75 -22.56 -0.67 -6.74
CA ARG A 75 -22.95 0.73 -6.47
C ARG A 75 -24.05 0.87 -5.41
N ARG A 76 -24.86 -0.18 -5.23
CA ARG A 76 -25.96 -0.29 -4.27
C ARG A 76 -25.48 -0.58 -2.84
N GLU A 77 -24.40 -1.33 -2.69
CA GLU A 77 -23.77 -1.63 -1.39
C GLU A 77 -22.98 -0.43 -0.88
N ILE A 78 -22.21 0.22 -1.75
CA ILE A 78 -21.44 1.44 -1.41
C ILE A 78 -22.37 2.55 -0.90
N ARG A 79 -23.51 2.79 -1.57
CA ARG A 79 -24.53 3.76 -1.12
C ARG A 79 -25.12 3.43 0.25
N ARG A 80 -25.29 2.15 0.57
CA ARG A 80 -25.84 1.71 1.86
C ARG A 80 -24.87 2.00 3.00
N PHE A 81 -23.57 1.80 2.77
CA PHE A 81 -22.54 2.11 3.76
C PHE A 81 -22.35 3.62 3.96
N LEU A 82 -22.37 4.40 2.86
CA LEU A 82 -22.30 5.87 2.93
C LEU A 82 -23.51 6.49 3.65
N ALA A 83 -24.70 5.87 3.57
CA ALA A 83 -25.89 6.33 4.29
C ALA A 83 -25.88 5.96 5.79
N ALA A 84 -25.02 5.02 6.20
CA ALA A 84 -24.90 4.57 7.58
C ALA A 84 -23.88 5.40 8.39
N ASP A 85 -22.89 5.99 7.72
CA ASP A 85 -22.03 7.03 8.31
C ASP A 85 -22.83 8.33 8.35
N LYS A 86 -23.17 8.82 9.55
CA LYS A 86 -24.06 9.98 9.72
C LYS A 86 -23.41 11.23 9.13
N VAL A 87 -23.77 11.58 7.89
CA VAL A 87 -23.57 12.94 7.39
C VAL A 87 -24.48 13.84 8.23
N ASP A 88 -23.85 14.67 9.07
CA ASP A 88 -24.57 15.63 9.90
C ASP A 88 -25.46 16.53 9.02
N GLU A 89 -26.68 16.83 9.50
CA GLU A 89 -27.72 17.51 8.73
C GLU A 89 -27.24 18.87 8.17
N GLU A 90 -26.27 19.49 8.85
CA GLU A 90 -25.63 20.73 8.42
C GLU A 90 -24.82 20.59 7.10
N THR A 91 -24.23 19.41 6.86
CA THR A 91 -23.43 19.14 5.66
C THR A 91 -24.32 18.94 4.43
N MET A 92 -25.49 18.33 4.60
CA MET A 92 -26.47 18.19 3.51
C MET A 92 -26.94 19.56 2.99
N ARG A 93 -27.18 20.52 3.89
CA ARG A 93 -27.62 21.87 3.50
C ARG A 93 -26.55 22.63 2.70
N LYS A 94 -25.27 22.52 3.11
CA LYS A 94 -24.16 23.16 2.38
C LYS A 94 -23.93 22.56 1.00
N VAL A 95 -24.06 21.23 0.87
CA VAL A 95 -23.95 20.56 -0.43
C VAL A 95 -25.07 20.99 -1.38
N GLU A 96 -26.31 21.07 -0.88
CA GLU A 96 -27.45 21.51 -1.68
C GLU A 96 -27.31 22.96 -2.14
N GLN A 97 -26.81 23.84 -1.26
CA GLN A 97 -26.56 25.25 -1.56
C GLN A 97 -25.43 25.45 -2.60
N LEU A 98 -24.40 24.60 -2.61
CA LEU A 98 -23.30 24.64 -3.58
C LEU A 98 -23.68 24.09 -4.96
N LEU A 99 -24.67 23.19 -5.02
CA LEU A 99 -25.13 22.61 -6.29
C LEU A 99 -26.09 23.53 -7.06
N CYS A 100 -26.62 24.56 -6.41
CA CYS A 100 -27.54 25.53 -7.02
C CYS A 100 -26.84 26.80 -7.52
N GLN A 101 -25.50 26.82 -7.58
CA GLN A 101 -24.68 27.89 -8.13
C GLN A 101 -24.21 27.59 -9.56
#